data_AF-A0A530B1J2-F1
#
_entry.id   AF-A0A530B1J2-F1
#
_cell.length_a   1.000
_cell.length_b   1.000
_cell.length_c   1.000
_cell.angle_alpha   90.00
_cell.angle_beta   90.00
_cell.angle_gamma   90.00
#
_symmetry.space_group_name_H-M   'P 1'
#
loop_
_entity.id
_entity.type
_entity.pdbx_description
1 polymer ?
#
loop_
_entity_poly.entity_id
_entity_poly.type
_entity_poly.pdbx_seq_one_letter_code
_entity_poly.pdbx_strand_id
1 'polypeptide(L)'
;EEIRPHWLIIDEAHHLMPKRRGDTRSVLSIELPGTVLITVHPEAISTDALGLVTAVIALGPQAKGVIKTFCKETGLPAPKDIPSPKGDRVLFWRPHDGKAPFTVKAIEPAQSLKRHSRKYAEGELDEEGSFYFTGPKKAMNLRAHNLIIFAQMAEGIDDKTWEHHLRAGDYSKWFRQQIRDKDLARETAEAEKNKALSAEESRKLVIDAVRRRYTAPATAPEK
;
A
#
# COMPACT_ATOMS: atom_id res chain seq x y z
N GLU A 1 -29.46 0.11 25.04
CA GLU A 1 -28.22 -0.42 24.43
C GLU A 1 -28.07 0.23 23.08
N GLU A 2 -27.14 1.17 22.93
CA GLU A 2 -26.94 1.90 21.68
C GLU A 2 -26.02 1.06 20.79
N ILE A 3 -26.61 0.32 19.84
CA ILE A 3 -25.87 -0.53 18.91
C ILE A 3 -25.02 0.38 18.03
N ARG A 4 -23.71 0.43 18.27
CA ARG A 4 -22.79 1.11 17.34
C ARG A 4 -22.82 0.32 16.03
N PRO A 5 -23.14 0.95 14.89
CA PRO A 5 -23.07 0.25 13.61
C PRO A 5 -21.61 -0.16 13.36
N HIS A 6 -21.37 -1.46 13.28
CA HIS A 6 -20.07 -2.00 12.94
C HIS A 6 -19.88 -1.83 11.44
N TRP A 7 -18.75 -1.24 11.02
CA TRP A 7 -18.39 -1.18 9.61
C TRP A 7 -17.71 -2.49 9.20
N LEU A 8 -18.21 -3.14 8.16
CA LEU A 8 -17.57 -4.30 7.53
C LEU A 8 -16.80 -3.83 6.29
N ILE A 9 -15.50 -4.08 6.24
CA ILE A 9 -14.67 -3.74 5.08
C ILE A 9 -14.21 -5.03 4.43
N ILE A 10 -14.56 -5.21 3.17
CA ILE A 10 -14.18 -6.37 2.36
C ILE A 10 -13.22 -5.90 1.27
N ASP A 11 -11.96 -6.28 1.42
CA ASP A 11 -10.92 -6.04 0.41
C ASP A 11 -10.91 -7.18 -0.62
N GLU A 12 -10.55 -6.85 -1.86
CA GLU A 12 -10.65 -7.74 -3.02
C GLU A 12 -11.98 -8.50 -3.11
N ALA A 13 -13.10 -7.76 -3.01
CA ALA A 13 -14.45 -8.31 -2.92
C ALA A 13 -14.84 -9.24 -4.07
N HIS A 14 -14.16 -9.15 -5.22
CA HIS A 14 -14.36 -10.05 -6.35
C HIS A 14 -13.97 -11.51 -6.07
N HIS A 15 -13.12 -11.78 -5.07
CA HIS A 15 -12.82 -13.15 -4.63
C HIS A 15 -13.92 -13.75 -3.75
N LEU A 16 -14.51 -12.93 -2.86
CA LEU A 16 -15.54 -13.38 -1.93
C LEU A 16 -16.94 -13.42 -2.56
N MET A 17 -17.21 -12.54 -3.53
CA MET A 17 -18.49 -12.42 -4.22
C MET A 17 -18.33 -12.55 -5.75
N PRO A 18 -17.81 -13.67 -6.27
CA PRO A 18 -17.52 -13.80 -7.70
C PRO A 18 -18.81 -13.92 -8.53
N LYS A 19 -18.78 -13.36 -9.74
CA LYS A 19 -19.88 -13.39 -10.72
C LYS A 19 -20.38 -14.79 -11.12
N ARG A 20 -19.61 -15.86 -10.87
CA ARG A 20 -19.86 -17.24 -11.36
C ARG A 20 -20.14 -18.31 -10.30
N ARG A 21 -20.67 -17.97 -9.12
CA ARG A 21 -21.14 -18.99 -8.17
C ARG A 21 -22.65 -18.89 -7.95
N GLY A 22 -23.36 -19.99 -8.20
CA GLY A 22 -24.79 -20.14 -7.87
C GLY A 22 -25.11 -20.11 -6.37
N ASP A 23 -24.09 -19.91 -5.51
CA ASP A 23 -24.18 -19.85 -4.04
C ASP A 23 -24.07 -18.43 -3.45
N THR A 24 -24.03 -17.36 -4.27
CA THR A 24 -23.98 -15.97 -3.76
C THR A 24 -25.17 -15.61 -2.89
N ARG A 25 -26.31 -16.31 -3.06
CA ARG A 25 -27.49 -16.19 -2.20
C ARG A 25 -27.19 -16.44 -0.72
N SER A 26 -26.22 -17.30 -0.38
CA SER A 26 -25.87 -17.59 1.02
C SER A 26 -25.03 -16.48 1.68
N VAL A 27 -24.26 -15.72 0.90
CA VAL A 27 -23.48 -14.57 1.42
C VAL A 27 -24.35 -13.30 1.49
N LEU A 28 -25.35 -13.19 0.62
CA LEU A 28 -26.25 -12.04 0.47
C LEU A 28 -27.53 -12.13 1.31
N SER A 29 -27.74 -13.22 2.06
CA SER A 29 -28.87 -13.35 2.99
C SER A 29 -28.77 -12.42 4.20
N ILE A 30 -27.71 -11.62 4.29
CA ILE A 30 -27.54 -10.58 5.31
C ILE A 30 -27.51 -9.25 4.56
N GLU A 31 -28.59 -8.47 4.66
CA GLU A 31 -28.49 -7.03 4.48
C GLU A 31 -27.44 -6.58 5.51
N LEU A 32 -26.21 -6.29 5.05
CA LEU A 32 -25.10 -5.86 5.90
C LEU A 32 -25.01 -4.33 5.83
N PRO A 33 -25.83 -3.58 6.59
CA PRO A 33 -25.68 -2.14 6.69
C PRO A 33 -24.27 -1.82 7.20
N GLY A 34 -23.66 -0.77 6.63
CA GLY A 34 -22.29 -0.39 6.98
C GLY A 34 -21.19 -1.23 6.31
N THR A 35 -21.45 -1.82 5.13
CA THR A 35 -20.42 -2.56 4.39
C THR A 35 -19.73 -1.70 3.32
N VAL A 36 -18.41 -1.82 3.23
CA VAL A 36 -17.57 -1.24 2.17
C VAL A 36 -16.92 -2.38 1.37
N LEU A 37 -17.20 -2.42 0.07
CA LEU A 37 -16.56 -3.35 -0.87
C LEU A 37 -15.44 -2.62 -1.60
N ILE A 38 -14.22 -3.17 -1.53
CA ILE A 38 -13.05 -2.66 -2.22
C ILE A 38 -12.66 -3.68 -3.30
N THR A 39 -12.50 -3.22 -4.54
CA THR A 39 -12.10 -4.07 -5.66
C THR A 39 -11.46 -3.24 -6.77
N VAL A 40 -10.58 -3.86 -7.54
CA VAL A 40 -10.10 -3.35 -8.83
C VAL A 40 -10.85 -3.93 -10.04
N HIS A 41 -11.70 -4.95 -9.81
CA HIS A 41 -12.46 -5.68 -10.83
C HIS A 41 -13.97 -5.69 -10.50
N PRO A 42 -14.71 -4.57 -10.70
CA PRO A 42 -16.15 -4.54 -10.46
C PRO A 42 -16.92 -5.54 -11.33
N GLU A 43 -16.48 -5.79 -12.56
CA GLU A 43 -17.06 -6.76 -13.50
C GLU A 43 -16.96 -8.22 -13.05
N ALA A 44 -16.09 -8.51 -12.07
CA ALA A 44 -15.91 -9.83 -11.49
C ALA A 44 -16.79 -10.06 -10.26
N ILE A 45 -17.45 -9.03 -9.73
CA ILE A 45 -18.40 -9.14 -8.61
C ILE A 45 -19.78 -9.62 -9.12
N SER A 46 -20.49 -10.41 -8.32
CA SER A 46 -21.86 -10.83 -8.61
C SER A 46 -22.81 -9.63 -8.78
N THR A 47 -23.68 -9.69 -9.79
CA THR A 47 -24.71 -8.67 -10.04
C THR A 47 -25.60 -8.42 -8.83
N ASP A 48 -25.98 -9.46 -8.09
CA ASP A 48 -26.81 -9.34 -6.89
C ASP A 48 -26.12 -8.48 -5.82
N ALA A 49 -24.82 -8.69 -5.57
CA ALA A 49 -24.05 -7.88 -4.63
C ALA A 49 -23.90 -6.42 -5.10
N LEU A 50 -23.63 -6.21 -6.39
CA LEU A 50 -23.55 -4.86 -6.96
C LEU A 50 -24.90 -4.12 -6.87
N GLY A 51 -26.01 -4.84 -6.98
CA GLY A 51 -27.36 -4.30 -6.83
C GLY A 51 -27.67 -3.76 -5.43
N LEU A 52 -26.95 -4.18 -4.39
CA LEU A 52 -27.09 -3.68 -3.02
C LEU A 52 -26.25 -2.41 -2.76
N VAL A 53 -25.39 -2.01 -3.70
CA VAL A 53 -24.47 -0.89 -3.51
C VAL A 53 -25.23 0.43 -3.59
N THR A 54 -25.27 1.16 -2.48
CA THR A 54 -25.95 2.47 -2.38
C THR A 54 -25.07 3.65 -2.77
N ALA A 55 -23.74 3.47 -2.74
CA ALA A 55 -22.77 4.49 -3.10
C ALA A 55 -21.53 3.87 -3.77
N VAL A 56 -21.04 4.52 -4.81
CA VAL A 56 -19.83 4.16 -5.55
C VAL A 56 -18.78 5.25 -5.38
N ILE A 57 -17.59 4.85 -4.94
CA ILE A 57 -16.40 5.72 -4.89
C ILE A 57 -15.39 5.16 -5.89
N ALA A 58 -15.11 5.91 -6.95
CA ALA A 58 -14.18 5.49 -8.00
C ALA A 58 -12.93 6.36 -7.97
N LEU A 59 -11.77 5.71 -7.88
CA LEU A 59 -10.46 6.34 -7.71
C LEU A 59 -9.66 6.31 -9.00
N GLY A 60 -8.79 7.31 -9.17
CA GLY A 60 -7.79 7.34 -10.24
C GLY A 60 -8.34 7.71 -11.62
N PRO A 61 -7.48 7.64 -12.67
CA PRO A 61 -7.79 8.14 -14.00
C PRO A 61 -8.91 7.36 -14.70
N GLN A 62 -9.14 6.10 -14.30
CA GLN A 62 -10.17 5.23 -14.87
C GLN A 62 -11.52 5.31 -14.14
N ALA A 63 -11.71 6.26 -13.21
CA ALA A 63 -12.93 6.37 -12.41
C ALA A 63 -14.22 6.44 -13.25
N LYS A 64 -14.18 7.12 -14.40
CA LYS A 64 -15.31 7.16 -15.35
C LYS A 64 -15.64 5.77 -15.92
N GLY A 65 -14.62 4.97 -16.21
CA GLY A 65 -14.76 3.59 -16.66
C GLY A 65 -15.40 2.69 -15.59
N VAL A 66 -15.05 2.91 -14.32
CA VAL A 66 -15.63 2.19 -13.18
C VAL A 66 -17.14 2.42 -13.09
N ILE A 67 -17.61 3.68 -13.16
CA ILE A 67 -19.06 3.99 -13.14
C ILE A 67 -19.78 3.32 -14.31
N LYS A 68 -19.22 3.40 -15.53
CA LYS A 68 -19.81 2.75 -16.71
C LYS A 68 -19.91 1.24 -16.55
N THR A 69 -18.87 0.62 -15.98
CA THR A 69 -18.83 -0.82 -15.73
C THR A 69 -19.88 -1.20 -14.69
N PHE A 70 -19.96 -0.47 -13.58
CA PHE A 70 -21.00 -0.67 -12.58
C PHE A 70 -22.41 -0.59 -13.19
N CYS A 71 -22.69 0.43 -14.00
CA CYS A 71 -23.98 0.60 -14.68
C CYS A 71 -24.29 -0.59 -15.60
N LYS A 72 -23.29 -1.04 -16.38
CA LYS A 72 -23.42 -2.22 -17.25
C LYS A 72 -23.75 -3.49 -16.46
N GLU A 73 -23.09 -3.71 -15.34
CA GLU A 73 -23.23 -4.93 -14.53
C GLU A 73 -24.54 -4.97 -13.72
N THR A 74 -25.04 -3.80 -13.31
CA THR A 74 -26.31 -3.64 -12.57
C THR A 74 -27.53 -3.41 -13.45
N GLY A 75 -27.32 -3.15 -14.75
CA GLY A 75 -28.39 -2.76 -15.67
C GLY A 75 -28.92 -1.34 -15.45
N LEU A 76 -28.27 -0.52 -14.62
CA LEU A 76 -28.67 0.86 -14.37
C LEU A 76 -28.30 1.78 -15.55
N PRO A 77 -29.10 2.84 -15.82
CA PRO A 77 -28.77 3.80 -16.85
C PRO A 77 -27.52 4.58 -16.47
N ALA A 78 -26.53 4.59 -17.37
CA ALA A 78 -25.30 5.33 -17.14
C ALA A 78 -25.57 6.85 -17.13
N PRO A 79 -25.03 7.61 -16.14
CA PRO A 79 -25.11 9.06 -16.14
C PRO A 79 -24.48 9.65 -17.41
N LYS A 80 -25.13 10.64 -18.01
CA LYS A 80 -24.63 11.32 -19.23
C LYS A 80 -23.33 12.08 -18.93
N ASP A 81 -23.34 12.84 -17.84
CA ASP A 81 -22.22 13.68 -17.41
C ASP A 81 -21.49 13.04 -16.24
N ILE A 82 -20.34 12.45 -16.54
CA ILE A 82 -19.43 11.87 -15.55
C ILE A 82 -18.15 12.69 -15.54
N PRO A 83 -17.88 13.50 -14.49
CA PRO A 83 -16.65 14.28 -14.41
C PRO A 83 -15.44 13.37 -14.26
N SER A 84 -14.30 13.82 -14.81
CA SER A 84 -13.02 13.16 -14.58
C SER A 84 -12.37 13.75 -13.32
N PRO A 85 -12.07 12.93 -12.29
CA PRO A 85 -11.30 13.41 -11.15
C PRO A 85 -9.91 13.88 -11.58
N LYS A 86 -9.41 14.97 -10.96
CA LYS A 86 -8.06 15.52 -11.17
C LYS A 86 -7.34 15.59 -9.82
N GLY A 87 -6.04 15.33 -9.81
CA GLY A 87 -5.21 15.41 -8.60
C GLY A 87 -5.67 14.42 -7.52
N ASP A 88 -5.93 14.95 -6.33
CA ASP A 88 -6.34 14.23 -5.11
C ASP A 88 -7.85 13.98 -5.00
N ARG A 89 -8.61 14.28 -6.05
CA ARG A 89 -10.06 14.13 -6.06
C ARG A 89 -10.45 12.73 -6.48
N VAL A 90 -11.56 12.25 -5.93
CA VAL A 90 -12.18 10.98 -6.29
C VAL A 90 -13.59 11.22 -6.80
N LEU A 91 -14.11 10.28 -7.58
CA LEU A 91 -15.47 10.34 -8.10
C LEU A 91 -16.42 9.67 -7.12
N PHE A 92 -17.45 10.38 -6.70
CA PHE A 92 -18.50 9.89 -5.81
C PHE A 92 -19.84 9.88 -6.54
N TRP A 93 -20.59 8.80 -6.40
CA TRP A 93 -21.91 8.66 -6.99
C TRP A 93 -22.84 7.83 -6.13
N ARG A 94 -24.11 8.20 -6.08
CA ARG A 94 -25.19 7.40 -5.49
C ARG A 94 -26.15 6.99 -6.60
N PRO A 95 -26.14 5.71 -7.02
CA PRO A 95 -26.91 5.26 -8.17
C PRO A 95 -28.42 5.49 -8.06
N HIS A 96 -28.94 5.44 -6.83
CA HIS A 96 -30.38 5.51 -6.54
C HIS A 96 -30.90 6.92 -6.21
N ASP A 97 -30.02 7.92 -6.10
CA ASP A 97 -30.40 9.28 -5.71
C ASP A 97 -30.89 10.15 -6.88
N GLY A 98 -30.80 9.65 -8.12
CA GLY A 98 -31.12 10.40 -9.34
C GLY A 98 -30.16 11.56 -9.65
N LYS A 99 -29.07 11.71 -8.88
CA LYS A 99 -28.08 12.77 -9.03
C LYS A 99 -26.90 12.30 -9.89
N ALA A 100 -26.30 13.25 -10.63
CA ALA A 100 -25.09 13.00 -11.40
C ALA A 100 -23.88 12.73 -10.46
N PRO A 101 -22.90 11.91 -10.90
CA PRO A 101 -21.63 11.76 -10.20
C PRO A 101 -20.92 13.10 -10.03
N PHE A 102 -20.29 13.32 -8.87
CA PHE A 102 -19.52 14.53 -8.61
C PHE A 102 -18.17 14.19 -7.97
N THR A 103 -17.22 15.12 -8.06
CA THR A 103 -15.89 14.91 -7.48
C THR A 103 -15.85 15.40 -6.04
N VAL A 104 -15.25 14.61 -5.17
CA VAL A 104 -14.97 14.99 -3.77
C VAL A 104 -13.46 14.96 -3.53
N LYS A 105 -12.98 15.82 -2.63
CA LYS A 105 -11.57 15.82 -2.23
C LYS A 105 -11.34 14.64 -1.28
N ALA A 106 -10.38 13.77 -1.60
CA ALA A 106 -9.97 12.76 -0.64
C ALA A 106 -9.21 13.44 0.51
N ILE A 107 -9.58 13.13 1.75
CA ILE A 107 -8.76 13.51 2.89
C ILE A 107 -7.61 12.52 2.94
N GLU A 108 -6.38 13.00 2.81
CA GLU A 108 -5.22 12.13 2.96
C GLU A 108 -5.23 11.52 4.36
N PRO A 109 -5.07 10.19 4.47
CA PRO A 109 -4.98 9.56 5.78
C PRO A 109 -3.75 10.14 6.50
N ALA A 110 -3.96 10.66 7.72
CA ALA A 110 -2.88 11.13 8.58
C ALA A 110 -1.89 9.99 8.95
N GLN A 111 -2.30 8.74 8.74
CA GLN A 111 -1.49 7.56 8.92
C GLN A 111 -0.93 7.09 7.57
N SER A 112 0.39 7.00 7.47
CA SER A 112 1.03 6.33 6.36
C SER A 112 0.55 4.88 6.27
N LEU A 113 0.20 4.42 5.06
CA LEU A 113 -0.25 3.06 4.79
C LEU A 113 0.89 2.06 5.06
N LYS A 114 1.07 1.65 6.33
CA LYS A 114 1.97 0.58 6.80
C LYS A 114 1.63 -0.81 6.22
N ARG A 115 0.74 -0.92 5.23
CA ARG A 115 0.44 -2.19 4.56
C ARG A 115 1.46 -2.51 3.45
N HIS A 116 2.02 -1.50 2.80
CA HIS A 116 3.15 -1.70 1.86
C HIS A 116 4.48 -1.96 2.58
N SER A 117 4.61 -1.54 3.85
CA SER A 117 5.83 -1.76 4.61
C SER A 117 6.10 -3.24 4.90
N ARG A 118 5.08 -4.05 5.17
CA ARG A 118 5.24 -5.52 5.36
C ARG A 118 5.72 -6.24 4.10
N LYS A 119 5.23 -5.84 2.91
CA LYS A 119 5.64 -6.49 1.64
C LYS A 119 7.13 -6.33 1.37
N TYR A 120 7.73 -5.19 1.72
CA TYR A 120 9.17 -4.94 1.53
C TYR A 120 10.03 -5.23 2.77
N ALA A 121 9.42 -5.29 3.95
CA ALA A 121 10.09 -5.73 5.17
C ALA A 121 10.26 -7.25 5.22
N GLU A 122 9.22 -8.00 4.84
CA GLU A 122 9.18 -9.46 4.98
C GLU A 122 9.13 -10.19 3.62
N GLY A 123 8.54 -9.61 2.58
CA GLY A 123 8.43 -10.25 1.25
C GLY A 123 9.73 -10.25 0.45
N GLU A 124 9.94 -11.25 -0.41
CA GLU A 124 11.14 -11.35 -1.25
C GLU A 124 11.09 -10.37 -2.43
N LEU A 125 12.02 -9.41 -2.44
CA LEU A 125 12.38 -8.65 -3.63
C LEU A 125 13.04 -9.60 -4.64
N ASP A 126 12.75 -9.38 -5.91
CA ASP A 126 13.43 -10.05 -7.01
C ASP A 126 14.95 -9.74 -7.01
N GLU A 127 15.70 -10.44 -7.86
CA GLU A 127 17.15 -10.29 -7.92
C GLU A 127 17.58 -8.87 -8.27
N GLU A 128 16.81 -8.17 -9.11
CA GLU A 128 17.08 -6.79 -9.53
C GLU A 128 16.74 -5.75 -8.44
N GLY A 129 15.71 -6.02 -7.62
CA GLY A 129 15.29 -5.15 -6.53
C GLY A 129 16.05 -5.36 -5.21
N SER A 130 16.78 -6.47 -5.07
CA SER A 130 17.54 -6.81 -3.86
C SER A 130 18.76 -5.90 -3.66
N PHE A 131 19.14 -5.67 -2.41
CA PHE A 131 20.42 -5.04 -2.11
C PHE A 131 21.53 -6.08 -2.09
N TYR A 132 22.72 -5.72 -2.58
CA TYR A 132 23.88 -6.58 -2.53
C TYR A 132 25.00 -5.90 -1.76
N PHE A 133 25.40 -6.50 -0.65
CA PHE A 133 26.60 -6.07 0.05
C PHE A 133 27.82 -6.60 -0.71
N THR A 134 28.49 -5.69 -1.41
CA THR A 134 29.72 -5.93 -2.14
C THR A 134 30.89 -5.26 -1.47
N GLY A 135 31.82 -6.05 -0.93
CA GLY A 135 33.05 -5.52 -0.36
C GLY A 135 33.95 -4.85 -1.40
N PRO A 136 34.87 -3.97 -0.99
CA PRO A 136 35.84 -3.36 -1.90
C PRO A 136 36.61 -4.46 -2.65
N LYS A 137 36.70 -4.33 -3.99
CA LYS A 137 37.23 -5.34 -4.94
C LYS A 137 36.33 -6.58 -5.17
N LYS A 138 35.02 -6.50 -4.94
CA LYS A 138 34.05 -7.62 -5.10
C LYS A 138 34.40 -8.85 -4.24
N ALA A 139 35.04 -8.65 -3.09
CA ALA A 139 35.44 -9.73 -2.20
C ALA A 139 34.26 -10.52 -1.60
N MET A 140 33.04 -9.96 -1.66
CA MET A 140 31.82 -10.58 -1.15
C MET A 140 30.62 -10.15 -2.00
N ASN A 141 29.56 -10.99 -2.05
CA ASN A 141 28.30 -10.69 -2.71
C ASN A 141 27.12 -11.29 -1.92
N LEU A 142 26.74 -10.64 -0.81
CA LEU A 142 25.59 -11.09 0.00
C LEU A 142 24.31 -10.36 -0.43
N ARG A 143 23.29 -11.13 -0.78
CA ARG A 143 21.99 -10.62 -1.22
C ARG A 143 21.05 -10.42 -0.03
N ALA A 144 20.63 -9.17 0.18
CA ALA A 144 19.52 -8.81 1.05
C ALA A 144 18.27 -8.54 0.22
N HIS A 145 17.36 -9.52 0.22
CA HIS A 145 16.12 -9.48 -0.57
C HIS A 145 14.94 -8.82 0.16
N ASN A 146 15.12 -8.30 1.37
CA ASN A 146 14.14 -7.46 2.08
C ASN A 146 14.84 -6.65 3.18
N LEU A 147 14.11 -5.73 3.83
CA LEU A 147 14.68 -4.87 4.87
C LEU A 147 15.10 -5.61 6.16
N ILE A 148 14.41 -6.70 6.52
CA ILE A 148 14.76 -7.49 7.72
C ILE A 148 16.11 -8.17 7.51
N ILE A 149 16.28 -8.85 6.37
CA ILE A 149 17.53 -9.51 6.00
C ILE A 149 18.64 -8.46 5.83
N PHE A 150 18.34 -7.29 5.24
CA PHE A 150 19.30 -6.18 5.19
C PHE A 150 19.79 -5.77 6.58
N ALA A 151 18.88 -5.55 7.54
CA ALA A 151 19.26 -5.14 8.90
C ALA A 151 20.09 -6.23 9.61
N GLN A 152 19.68 -7.49 9.51
CA GLN A 152 20.41 -8.64 10.08
C GLN A 152 21.82 -8.78 9.49
N MET A 153 21.95 -8.67 8.17
CA MET A 153 23.24 -8.74 7.48
C MET A 153 24.13 -7.54 7.83
N ALA A 154 23.55 -6.34 7.92
CA ALA A 154 24.28 -5.13 8.26
C ALA A 154 24.96 -5.23 9.63
N GLU A 155 24.35 -5.89 10.62
CA GLU A 155 24.98 -6.10 11.94
C GLU A 155 26.31 -6.87 11.85
N GLY A 156 26.41 -7.83 10.93
CA GLY A 156 27.59 -8.71 10.79
C GLY A 156 28.58 -8.33 9.69
N ILE A 157 28.31 -7.27 8.93
CA ILE A 157 29.22 -6.85 7.84
C ILE A 157 30.50 -6.20 8.40
N ASP A 158 31.61 -6.27 7.68
CA ASP A 158 32.82 -5.53 8.08
C ASP A 158 32.72 -4.03 7.75
N ASP A 159 33.45 -3.21 8.49
CA ASP A 159 33.41 -1.74 8.36
C ASP A 159 33.84 -1.24 6.99
N LYS A 160 34.75 -1.93 6.30
CA LYS A 160 35.22 -1.51 4.97
C LYS A 160 34.13 -1.74 3.93
N THR A 161 33.41 -2.85 4.01
CA THR A 161 32.25 -3.12 3.15
C THR A 161 31.11 -2.16 3.46
N TRP A 162 30.83 -1.89 4.74
CA TRP A 162 29.81 -0.91 5.11
C TRP A 162 30.12 0.48 4.58
N GLU A 163 31.35 0.98 4.81
CA GLU A 163 31.76 2.31 4.40
C GLU A 163 31.82 2.46 2.88
N HIS A 164 32.17 1.39 2.15
CA HIS A 164 32.16 1.39 0.68
C HIS A 164 30.80 1.84 0.12
N HIS A 165 29.72 1.23 0.60
CA HIS A 165 28.36 1.56 0.20
C HIS A 165 27.86 2.87 0.82
N LEU A 166 28.26 3.17 2.06
CA LEU A 166 27.89 4.41 2.75
C LEU A 166 28.40 5.64 1.98
N ARG A 167 29.67 5.61 1.53
CA ARG A 167 30.27 6.74 0.80
C ARG A 167 29.76 6.84 -0.64
N ALA A 168 29.30 5.73 -1.22
CA ALA A 168 28.65 5.71 -2.53
C ALA A 168 27.19 6.22 -2.48
N GLY A 169 26.57 6.26 -1.30
CA GLY A 169 25.16 6.63 -1.14
C GLY A 169 24.19 5.52 -1.56
N ASP A 170 24.65 4.27 -1.55
CA ASP A 170 23.91 3.15 -2.09
C ASP A 170 22.68 2.80 -1.24
N TYR A 171 22.76 2.98 0.10
CA TYR A 171 21.67 2.65 1.00
C TYR A 171 20.48 3.59 0.79
N SER A 172 20.71 4.91 0.81
CA SER A 172 19.62 5.88 0.60
C SER A 172 19.00 5.78 -0.80
N LYS A 173 19.82 5.46 -1.82
CA LYS A 173 19.35 5.21 -3.18
C LYS A 173 18.45 3.97 -3.23
N TRP A 174 18.88 2.86 -2.63
CA TRP A 174 18.09 1.63 -2.57
C TRP A 174 16.76 1.84 -1.82
N PHE A 175 16.79 2.49 -0.66
CA PHE A 175 15.59 2.81 0.12
C PHE A 175 14.59 3.69 -0.67
N ARG A 176 15.10 4.64 -1.47
CA ARG A 176 14.24 5.50 -2.28
C ARG A 176 13.64 4.78 -3.48
N GLN A 177 14.43 3.97 -4.17
CA GLN A 177 14.06 3.40 -5.47
C GLN A 177 13.29 2.09 -5.34
N GLN A 178 13.78 1.17 -4.51
CA GLN A 178 13.23 -0.18 -4.39
C GLN A 178 12.21 -0.28 -3.26
N ILE A 179 12.56 0.24 -2.08
CA ILE A 179 11.68 0.21 -0.91
C ILE A 179 10.60 1.29 -0.97
N ARG A 180 10.85 2.37 -1.73
CA ARG A 180 9.97 3.54 -1.89
C ARG A 180 9.66 4.27 -0.58
N ASP A 181 10.55 4.18 0.42
CA ASP A 181 10.47 4.96 1.65
C ASP A 181 11.36 6.21 1.54
N LYS A 182 10.71 7.34 1.25
CA LYS A 182 11.38 8.63 1.09
C LYS A 182 11.94 9.17 2.41
N ASP A 183 11.32 8.85 3.54
CA ASP A 183 11.73 9.35 4.84
C ASP A 183 12.93 8.55 5.37
N LEU A 184 12.91 7.23 5.25
CA LEU A 184 14.06 6.37 5.54
C LEU A 184 15.25 6.74 4.65
N ALA A 185 15.01 6.95 3.35
CA ALA A 185 16.05 7.39 2.43
C ALA A 185 16.64 8.76 2.81
N ARG A 186 15.83 9.72 3.29
CA ARG A 186 16.32 11.03 3.71
C ARG A 186 17.21 10.92 4.96
N GLU A 187 16.75 10.24 5.99
CA GLU A 187 17.49 10.03 7.24
C GLU A 187 18.81 9.28 6.99
N THR A 188 18.77 8.25 6.14
CA THR A 188 19.97 7.51 5.73
C THR A 188 20.96 8.39 4.96
N ALA A 189 20.46 9.23 4.06
CA ALA A 189 21.32 10.15 3.29
C ALA A 189 22.01 11.20 4.19
N GLU A 190 21.43 11.57 5.32
CA GLU A 190 22.07 12.44 6.32
C GLU A 190 23.25 11.72 6.99
N ALA A 191 23.08 10.45 7.35
CA ALA A 191 24.17 9.62 7.87
C ALA A 191 25.27 9.37 6.83
N GLU A 192 24.93 9.13 5.57
CA GLU A 192 25.89 8.95 4.46
C GLU A 192 26.76 10.19 4.22
N LYS A 193 26.16 11.39 4.32
CA LYS A 193 26.85 12.67 4.10
C LYS A 193 27.71 13.10 5.29
N ASN A 194 27.41 12.60 6.49
CA ASN A 194 28.14 12.97 7.69
C ASN A 194 29.49 12.23 7.76
N LYS A 195 30.56 12.94 7.37
CA LYS A 195 31.93 12.40 7.39
C LYS A 195 32.51 12.23 8.79
N ALA A 196 31.88 12.80 9.82
CA ALA A 196 32.31 12.63 11.21
C ALA A 196 31.83 11.31 11.82
N LEU A 197 30.85 10.64 11.22
CA LEU A 197 30.39 9.34 11.68
C LEU A 197 31.36 8.24 11.24
N SER A 198 31.70 7.39 12.21
CA SER A 198 32.35 6.11 11.94
C SER A 198 31.42 5.13 11.19
N ALA A 199 32.00 4.06 10.64
CA ALA A 199 31.25 2.99 10.02
C ALA A 199 30.26 2.34 11.02
N GLU A 200 30.68 2.15 12.27
CA GLU A 200 29.84 1.58 13.32
C GLU A 200 28.67 2.51 13.70
N GLU A 201 28.93 3.80 13.91
CA GLU A 201 27.89 4.77 14.29
C GLU A 201 26.86 4.97 13.17
N SER A 202 27.33 5.12 11.92
CA SER A 202 26.44 5.26 10.76
C SER A 202 25.61 3.99 10.54
N ARG A 203 26.22 2.81 10.73
CA ARG A 203 25.50 1.53 10.67
C ARG A 203 24.42 1.42 11.71
N LYS A 204 24.74 1.73 12.96
CA LYS A 204 23.75 1.72 14.04
C LYS A 204 22.58 2.65 13.75
N LEU A 205 22.85 3.87 13.30
CA LEU A 205 21.80 4.84 12.93
C LEU A 205 20.87 4.30 11.84
N VAL A 206 21.45 3.73 10.76
CA VAL A 206 20.65 3.19 9.65
C VAL A 206 19.85 1.96 10.08
N ILE A 207 20.44 1.04 10.84
CA ILE A 207 19.74 -0.14 11.36
C ILE A 207 18.61 0.26 12.31
N ASP A 208 18.85 1.19 13.23
CA ASP A 208 17.83 1.68 14.17
C ASP A 208 16.70 2.40 13.42
N ALA A 209 17.02 3.16 12.38
CA ALA A 209 16.03 3.80 11.51
C ALA A 209 15.15 2.78 10.76
N VAL A 210 15.73 1.67 10.28
CA VAL A 210 15.01 0.55 9.68
C VAL A 210 14.15 -0.15 10.73
N ARG A 211 14.72 -0.51 11.88
CA ARG A 211 14.02 -1.24 12.96
C ARG A 211 12.83 -0.46 13.50
N ARG A 212 13.00 0.82 13.78
CA ARG A 212 11.95 1.73 14.24
C ARG A 212 10.75 1.79 13.30
N ARG A 213 10.99 1.65 11.99
CA ARG A 213 9.95 1.76 10.95
C ARG A 213 9.32 0.41 10.56
N TYR A 214 10.10 -0.66 10.62
CA TYR A 214 9.75 -1.93 9.97
C TYR A 214 9.83 -3.17 10.87
N THR A 215 10.49 -3.11 12.03
CA THR A 215 10.62 -4.28 12.94
C THR A 215 10.08 -4.04 14.35
N ALA A 216 9.65 -2.82 14.68
CA ALA A 216 8.93 -2.57 15.92
C ALA A 216 7.61 -3.37 15.91
N PRO A 217 7.29 -4.16 16.96
CA PRO A 217 5.97 -4.74 17.10
C PRO A 217 4.94 -3.62 17.07
N ALA A 218 3.77 -3.88 16.49
CA ALA A 218 2.67 -2.93 16.55
C ALA A 218 2.31 -2.68 18.01
N THR A 219 2.90 -1.68 18.65
CA THR A 219 2.44 -1.20 19.94
C THR A 219 1.04 -0.67 19.69
N ALA A 220 0.07 -1.33 20.34
CA ALA A 220 -1.29 -0.84 20.43
C ALA A 220 -1.25 0.63 20.91
N PRO A 221 -2.12 1.52 20.41
CA PRO A 221 -2.21 2.86 20.96
C PRO A 221 -2.51 2.75 22.45
N GLU A 222 -1.71 3.43 23.28
CA GLU A 222 -2.00 3.59 24.70
C GLU A 222 -3.36 4.26 24.87
N LYS A 223 -4.08 3.81 25.90
CA LYS A 223 -5.48 4.13 26.22
C LYS A 223 -5.74 5.61 26.41
#